data_AF-A0A1H7ZAU6-F1
#
_entry.id   AF-A0A1H7ZAU6-F1
#
_cell.length_a   1.000
_cell.length_b   1.000
_cell.length_c   1.000
_cell.angle_alpha   90.00
_cell.angle_beta   90.00
_cell.angle_gamma   90.00
#
_symmetry.space_group_name_H-M   'P 1'
#
loop_
_entity.id
_entity.type
_entity.pdbx_description
1 polymer ?
#
loop_
_entity_poly.entity_id
_entity_poly.type
_entity_poly.pdbx_seq_one_letter_code
_entity_poly.pdbx_strand_id
1 'polypeptide(L)'
;MRLQQEEYVPMADVLLRSFSRDLSIFEAENHLFNSEYLQAMQSKTDEVRAKEAADLVLAQQMQSTEDLYILGDQLNKPLKILNMVIKKANIKTSVATDILNKIKKRNFEGALMSLNSLKQIVSAQSALLQANGMKADMLATLEDAFTAITTKSNEQTAFQQQRKAFTSTNKHLYKELYKYISEVAKLGKIIFSGEQKASEYTIDHILAMLHASKRTASTDSSPKEES
;
A
#
# COMPACT_ATOMS: atom_id res chain seq x y z
N MET A 1 9.31 -7.94 -26.08
CA MET A 1 8.34 -7.21 -25.24
C MET A 1 8.59 -7.57 -23.79
N ARG A 2 8.41 -6.63 -22.84
CA ARG A 2 8.66 -6.85 -21.40
C ARG A 2 7.38 -6.47 -20.64
N LEU A 3 6.83 -7.41 -19.88
CA LEU A 3 5.69 -7.18 -18.99
C LEU A 3 6.15 -6.39 -17.75
N GLN A 4 5.35 -5.42 -17.32
CA GLN A 4 5.48 -4.79 -16.00
C GLN A 4 5.05 -5.78 -14.91
N GLN A 5 5.51 -5.58 -13.66
CA GLN A 5 5.20 -6.53 -12.59
C GLN A 5 3.70 -6.66 -12.37
N GLU A 6 2.96 -5.55 -12.36
CA GLU A 6 1.49 -5.53 -12.19
C GLU A 6 0.70 -6.17 -13.34
N GLU A 7 1.34 -6.55 -14.43
CA GLU A 7 0.70 -7.16 -15.59
C GLU A 7 0.73 -8.70 -15.57
N TYR A 8 1.54 -9.31 -14.70
CA TYR A 8 1.74 -10.76 -14.68
C TYR A 8 0.49 -11.53 -14.26
N VAL A 9 -0.08 -11.20 -13.10
CA VAL A 9 -1.27 -11.91 -12.58
C VAL A 9 -2.49 -11.70 -13.48
N PRO A 10 -2.85 -10.46 -13.90
CA PRO A 10 -4.01 -10.26 -14.79
C PRO A 10 -3.86 -10.97 -16.14
N MET A 11 -2.66 -11.00 -16.70
CA MET A 11 -2.39 -11.73 -17.94
C MET A 11 -2.52 -13.23 -17.76
N ALA A 12 -1.96 -13.77 -16.67
CA ALA A 12 -2.06 -15.18 -16.36
C ALA A 12 -3.53 -15.60 -16.16
N ASP A 13 -4.35 -14.78 -15.50
CA ASP A 13 -5.78 -15.05 -15.28
C ASP A 13 -6.60 -15.10 -16.57
N VAL A 14 -6.30 -14.22 -17.53
CA VAL A 14 -6.92 -14.26 -18.87
C VAL A 14 -6.54 -15.56 -19.58
N LEU A 15 -5.24 -15.90 -19.59
CA LEU A 15 -4.75 -17.11 -20.24
C LEU A 15 -5.25 -18.39 -19.57
N LEU A 16 -5.30 -18.44 -18.24
CA LEU A 16 -5.83 -19.58 -17.48
C LEU A 16 -7.28 -19.86 -17.84
N ARG A 17 -8.10 -18.81 -18.03
CA ARG A 17 -9.50 -18.97 -18.45
C ARG A 17 -9.61 -19.57 -19.84
N SER A 18 -8.88 -19.03 -20.81
CA SER A 18 -8.91 -19.54 -22.19
C SER A 18 -8.33 -20.95 -22.27
N PHE A 19 -7.18 -21.19 -21.62
CA PHE A 19 -6.52 -22.49 -21.59
C PHE A 19 -7.37 -23.56 -20.90
N SER A 20 -7.99 -23.25 -19.76
CA SER A 20 -8.89 -24.19 -19.08
C SER A 20 -10.10 -24.57 -19.94
N ARG A 21 -10.65 -23.63 -20.71
CA ARG A 21 -11.77 -23.91 -21.63
C ARG A 21 -11.33 -24.79 -22.79
N ASP A 22 -10.10 -24.59 -23.29
CA ASP A 22 -9.59 -25.23 -24.50
C ASP A 22 -8.67 -26.42 -24.21
N LEU A 23 -8.62 -26.89 -22.96
CA LEU A 23 -7.64 -27.86 -22.46
C LEU A 23 -7.58 -29.13 -23.31
N SER A 24 -8.73 -29.67 -23.71
CA SER A 24 -8.79 -30.89 -24.53
C SER A 24 -8.15 -30.72 -25.91
N ILE A 25 -8.20 -29.51 -26.48
CA ILE A 25 -7.57 -29.18 -27.77
C ILE A 25 -6.06 -29.07 -27.59
N PHE A 26 -5.62 -28.39 -26.53
CA PHE A 26 -4.21 -28.28 -26.18
C PHE A 26 -3.56 -29.65 -25.94
N GLU A 27 -4.23 -30.52 -25.19
CA GLU A 27 -3.72 -31.85 -24.85
C GLU A 27 -3.65 -32.77 -26.07
N ALA A 28 -4.60 -32.65 -27.01
CA ALA A 28 -4.57 -33.38 -28.27
C ALA A 28 -3.40 -32.98 -29.17
N GLU A 29 -3.04 -31.69 -29.20
CA GLU A 29 -1.92 -31.16 -29.99
C GLU A 29 -0.57 -31.36 -29.29
N ASN A 30 -0.54 -31.23 -27.96
CA ASN A 30 0.63 -31.45 -27.12
C ASN A 30 0.23 -31.96 -25.73
N HIS A 31 0.42 -33.25 -25.50
CA HIS A 31 0.08 -33.95 -24.25
C HIS A 31 0.74 -33.38 -22.98
N LEU A 32 1.78 -32.54 -23.10
CA LEU A 32 2.38 -31.85 -21.96
C LEU A 32 1.48 -30.72 -21.43
N PHE A 33 0.56 -30.19 -22.22
CA PHE A 33 -0.40 -29.15 -21.84
C PHE A 33 -1.71 -29.76 -21.34
N ASN A 34 -1.59 -30.59 -20.31
CA ASN A 34 -2.68 -31.33 -19.69
C ASN A 34 -3.17 -30.65 -18.40
N SER A 35 -4.07 -31.34 -17.68
CA SER A 35 -4.64 -30.83 -16.42
C SER A 35 -3.58 -30.52 -15.34
N GLU A 36 -2.49 -31.29 -15.27
CA GLU A 36 -1.41 -31.04 -14.31
C GLU A 36 -0.67 -29.74 -14.65
N TYR A 37 -0.42 -29.48 -15.93
CA TYR A 37 0.22 -28.25 -16.38
C TYR A 37 -0.66 -27.02 -16.10
N LEU A 38 -1.97 -27.13 -16.34
CA LEU A 38 -2.94 -26.08 -15.97
C LEU A 38 -2.91 -25.80 -14.46
N GLN A 39 -2.90 -26.84 -13.62
CA GLN A 39 -2.83 -26.69 -12.17
C GLN A 39 -1.51 -26.06 -11.71
N ALA A 40 -0.39 -26.41 -12.35
CA ALA A 40 0.91 -25.84 -12.05
C ALA A 40 0.97 -24.34 -12.39
N MET A 41 0.42 -23.95 -13.55
CA MET A 41 0.28 -22.53 -13.92
C MET A 41 -0.60 -21.79 -12.92
N GLN A 42 -1.77 -22.33 -12.56
CA GLN A 42 -2.68 -21.74 -11.58
C GLN A 42 -1.98 -21.51 -10.23
N SER A 43 -1.30 -22.55 -9.73
CA SER A 43 -0.59 -22.49 -8.45
C SER A 43 0.50 -21.40 -8.46
N LYS A 44 1.23 -21.25 -9.57
CA LYS A 44 2.25 -20.21 -9.72
C LYS A 44 1.63 -18.81 -9.83
N THR A 45 0.49 -18.66 -10.50
CA THR A 45 -0.26 -17.40 -10.53
C THR A 45 -0.71 -16.98 -9.13
N ASP A 46 -1.24 -17.92 -8.34
CA ASP A 46 -1.69 -17.67 -6.98
C ASP A 46 -0.53 -17.29 -6.05
N GLU A 47 0.63 -17.94 -6.23
CA GLU A 47 1.85 -17.60 -5.51
C GLU A 47 2.33 -16.17 -5.81
N VAL A 48 2.37 -15.76 -7.08
CA VAL A 48 2.73 -14.38 -7.47
C VAL A 48 1.70 -13.38 -6.95
N ARG A 49 0.40 -13.68 -7.03
CA ARG A 49 -0.67 -12.82 -6.50
C ARG A 49 -0.52 -12.56 -5.00
N ALA A 50 -0.24 -13.61 -4.23
CA ALA A 50 -0.01 -13.48 -2.79
C ALA A 50 1.21 -12.59 -2.48
N LYS A 51 2.21 -12.55 -3.37
CA LYS A 51 3.41 -11.69 -3.24
C LYS A 51 3.18 -10.26 -3.67
N GLU A 52 2.48 -10.00 -4.77
CA GLU A 52 2.13 -8.63 -5.19
C GLU A 52 1.36 -7.89 -4.08
N ALA A 53 0.45 -8.59 -3.40
CA ALA A 53 -0.23 -8.06 -2.22
C ALA A 53 0.75 -7.69 -1.09
N ALA A 54 1.78 -8.51 -0.85
CA ALA A 54 2.76 -8.29 0.21
C ALA A 54 3.71 -7.12 -0.06
N ASP A 55 4.18 -6.98 -1.30
CA ASP A 55 5.09 -5.90 -1.72
C ASP A 55 4.39 -4.54 -1.66
N LEU A 56 3.11 -4.47 -2.03
CA LEU A 56 2.28 -3.27 -1.87
C LEU A 56 2.17 -2.86 -0.40
N VAL A 57 1.89 -3.81 0.49
CA VAL A 57 1.80 -3.56 1.95
C VAL A 57 3.15 -3.09 2.49
N LEU A 58 4.29 -3.61 2.00
CA LEU A 58 5.61 -3.13 2.38
C LEU A 58 5.84 -1.67 1.97
N ALA A 59 5.53 -1.31 0.73
CA ALA A 59 5.66 0.06 0.25
C ALA A 59 4.79 1.03 1.07
N GLN A 60 3.55 0.64 1.35
CA GLN A 60 2.63 1.41 2.19
C GLN A 60 3.13 1.55 3.63
N GLN A 61 3.72 0.51 4.21
CA GLN A 61 4.33 0.60 5.53
C GLN A 61 5.51 1.57 5.56
N MET A 62 6.39 1.52 4.55
CA MET A 62 7.53 2.44 4.45
C MET A 62 7.05 3.90 4.37
N GLN A 63 6.06 4.16 3.52
CA GLN A 63 5.46 5.49 3.41
C GLN A 63 4.82 5.94 4.74
N SER A 64 4.02 5.09 5.38
CA SER A 64 3.40 5.41 6.68
C SER A 64 4.45 5.72 7.76
N THR A 65 5.60 5.04 7.72
CA THR A 65 6.72 5.32 8.63
C THR A 65 7.38 6.68 8.35
N GLU A 66 7.56 7.03 7.08
CA GLU A 66 8.09 8.34 6.68
C GLU A 66 7.12 9.48 7.03
N ASP A 67 5.82 9.29 6.81
CA ASP A 67 4.77 10.23 7.18
C ASP A 67 4.79 10.52 8.69
N LEU A 68 4.97 9.50 9.53
CA LEU A 68 5.13 9.68 10.98
C LEU A 68 6.34 10.55 11.33
N TYR A 69 7.46 10.38 10.61
CA TYR A 69 8.66 11.19 10.83
C TYR A 69 8.41 12.65 10.47
N ILE A 70 7.76 12.91 9.34
CA ILE A 70 7.38 14.25 8.91
C ILE A 70 6.44 14.90 9.93
N LEU A 71 5.39 14.20 10.37
CA LEU A 71 4.45 14.71 11.37
C LEU A 71 5.12 15.02 12.71
N GLY A 72 6.02 14.15 13.17
CA GLY A 72 6.83 14.40 14.37
C GLY A 72 7.71 15.64 14.21
N ASP A 73 8.34 15.80 13.05
CA ASP A 73 9.24 16.93 12.79
C ASP A 73 8.47 18.26 12.69
N GLN A 74 7.25 18.24 12.12
CA GLN A 74 6.33 19.39 12.10
C GLN A 74 5.91 19.81 13.52
N LEU A 75 5.75 18.85 14.44
CA LEU A 75 5.35 19.10 15.83
C LEU A 75 6.49 19.69 16.70
N ASN A 76 7.75 19.61 16.27
CA ASN A 76 8.91 20.09 17.03
C ASN A 76 8.83 21.60 17.35
N LYS A 77 8.50 22.43 16.36
CA LYS A 77 8.45 23.90 16.55
C LYS A 77 7.31 24.31 17.49
N PRO A 78 6.05 23.86 17.29
CA PRO A 78 4.96 24.10 18.23
C PRO A 78 5.30 23.66 19.66
N LEU A 79 5.87 22.48 19.86
CA LEU A 79 6.24 21.98 21.19
C LEU A 79 7.35 22.80 21.84
N LYS A 80 8.36 23.25 21.10
CA LYS A 80 9.42 24.12 21.63
C LYS A 80 8.86 25.46 22.11
N ILE A 81 7.97 26.07 21.32
CA ILE A 81 7.29 27.32 21.70
C ILE A 81 6.44 27.08 22.96
N LEU A 82 5.63 26.02 22.97
CA LEU A 82 4.79 25.71 24.12
C LEU A 82 5.61 25.41 25.38
N ASN A 83 6.73 24.70 25.26
CA ASN A 83 7.64 24.44 26.39
C ASN A 83 8.22 25.73 26.96
N MET A 84 8.55 26.71 26.11
CA MET A 84 8.99 28.04 26.56
C MET A 84 7.85 28.76 27.31
N VAL A 85 6.62 28.72 26.80
CA VAL A 85 5.45 29.34 27.45
C VAL A 85 5.14 28.68 28.79
N ILE A 86 5.16 27.34 28.87
CA ILE A 86 4.96 26.57 30.11
C ILE A 86 5.97 26.98 31.18
N LYS A 87 7.25 27.12 30.80
CA LYS A 87 8.32 27.57 31.70
C LYS A 87 8.07 29.00 32.18
N LYS A 88 7.68 29.91 31.28
CA LYS A 88 7.36 31.30 31.61
C LYS A 88 6.16 31.41 32.56
N ALA A 89 5.14 30.57 32.36
CA ALA A 89 3.97 30.46 33.22
C ALA A 89 4.26 29.74 34.56
N ASN A 90 5.49 29.29 34.80
CA ASN A 90 5.92 28.55 36.00
C ASN A 90 5.10 27.28 36.29
N ILE A 91 4.58 26.63 35.24
CA ILE A 91 3.83 25.37 35.36
C ILE A 91 4.84 24.23 35.45
N LYS A 92 4.81 23.49 36.57
CA LYS A 92 5.73 22.37 36.81
C LYS A 92 5.32 21.13 36.00
N THR A 93 5.87 21.00 34.79
CA THR A 93 5.67 19.82 33.94
C THR A 93 6.85 19.61 32.98
N SER A 94 7.17 18.36 32.67
CA SER A 94 8.17 17.96 31.66
C SER A 94 7.55 17.49 30.34
N VAL A 95 6.22 17.37 30.26
CA VAL A 95 5.53 16.58 29.22
C VAL A 95 5.88 17.04 27.80
N ALA A 96 5.98 18.35 27.54
CA ALA A 96 6.39 18.87 26.23
C ALA A 96 7.83 18.46 25.84
N THR A 97 8.74 18.43 26.82
CA THR A 97 10.12 17.97 26.64
C THR A 97 10.17 16.46 26.41
N ASP A 98 9.33 15.70 27.11
CA ASP A 98 9.22 14.25 26.96
C ASP A 98 8.73 13.87 25.57
N ILE A 99 7.75 14.59 25.01
CA ILE A 99 7.28 14.38 23.63
C ILE A 99 8.40 14.65 22.62
N LEU A 100 9.12 15.77 22.75
CA LEU A 100 10.26 16.10 21.87
C LEU A 100 11.33 14.99 21.88
N ASN A 101 11.65 14.45 23.07
CA ASN A 101 12.61 13.36 23.21
C ASN A 101 12.11 12.06 22.56
N LYS A 102 10.82 11.76 22.68
CA LYS A 102 10.20 10.56 22.09
C LYS A 102 10.12 10.65 20.57
N ILE A 103 9.76 11.81 20.03
CA ILE A 103 9.80 12.09 18.58
C ILE A 103 11.23 11.91 18.05
N LYS A 104 12.23 12.47 18.74
CA LYS A 104 13.65 12.29 18.37
C LYS A 104 14.07 10.82 18.35
N LYS A 105 13.54 10.02 19.27
CA LYS A 105 13.78 8.56 19.35
C LYS A 105 12.86 7.74 18.42
N ARG A 106 12.05 8.39 17.57
CA ARG A 106 11.05 7.76 16.70
C ARG A 106 10.05 6.86 17.45
N ASN A 107 9.81 7.14 18.74
CA ASN A 107 8.85 6.44 19.59
C ASN A 107 7.51 7.18 19.55
N PHE A 108 6.73 6.96 18.49
CA PHE A 108 5.45 7.66 18.26
C PHE A 108 4.33 7.19 19.17
N GLU A 109 4.27 5.91 19.54
CA GLU A 109 3.31 5.39 20.53
C GLU A 109 3.48 6.10 21.88
N GLY A 110 4.72 6.16 22.37
CA GLY A 110 5.01 6.88 23.60
C GLY A 110 4.77 8.38 23.48
N ALA A 111 4.99 8.96 22.29
CA ALA A 111 4.75 10.37 22.03
C ALA A 111 3.24 10.69 22.07
N LEU A 112 2.39 9.83 21.50
CA LEU A 112 0.92 9.95 21.53
C LEU A 112 0.38 9.95 22.96
N MET A 113 0.86 9.03 23.81
CA MET A 113 0.45 8.99 25.22
C MET A 113 0.76 10.33 25.93
N SER A 114 1.97 10.85 25.72
CA SER A 114 2.37 12.13 26.32
C SER A 114 1.66 13.33 25.68
N LEU A 115 1.37 13.29 24.38
CA LEU A 115 0.65 14.34 23.68
C LEU A 115 -0.79 14.45 24.19
N ASN A 116 -1.45 13.34 24.48
CA ASN A 116 -2.77 13.33 25.13
C ASN A 116 -2.73 14.02 26.50
N SER A 117 -1.74 13.69 27.34
CA SER A 117 -1.55 14.37 28.63
C SER A 117 -1.26 15.86 28.47
N LEU A 118 -0.46 16.25 27.47
CA LEU A 118 -0.14 17.65 27.20
C LEU A 118 -1.40 18.44 26.83
N LYS A 119 -2.26 17.90 25.97
CA LYS A 119 -3.54 18.53 25.58
C LYS A 119 -4.41 18.84 26.80
N GLN A 120 -4.51 17.90 27.74
CA GLN A 120 -5.27 18.10 28.98
C GLN A 120 -4.67 19.21 29.85
N ILE A 121 -3.34 19.24 30.02
CA ILE A 121 -2.64 20.31 30.76
C ILE A 121 -2.88 21.67 30.11
N VAL A 122 -2.72 21.75 28.78
CA VAL A 122 -2.90 23.01 28.04
C VAL A 122 -4.35 23.48 28.10
N SER A 123 -5.31 22.57 28.01
CA SER A 123 -6.74 22.89 28.13
C SER A 123 -7.06 23.44 29.51
N ALA A 124 -6.62 22.76 30.57
CA ALA A 124 -6.86 23.16 31.96
C ALA A 124 -6.18 24.50 32.33
N GLN A 125 -5.05 24.82 31.70
CA GLN A 125 -4.27 26.03 32.00
C GLN A 125 -4.32 27.07 30.87
N SER A 126 -5.31 26.99 29.98
CA SER A 126 -5.34 27.76 28.73
C SER A 126 -5.24 29.26 28.97
N ALA A 127 -6.02 29.82 29.89
CA ALA A 127 -6.01 31.25 30.20
C ALA A 127 -4.63 31.74 30.68
N LEU A 128 -4.00 30.99 31.60
CA LEU A 128 -2.67 31.31 32.12
C LEU A 128 -1.59 31.21 31.03
N LEU A 129 -1.67 30.17 30.19
CA LEU A 129 -0.74 29.95 29.09
C LEU A 129 -0.89 31.05 28.01
N GLN A 130 -2.12 31.47 27.68
CA GLN A 130 -2.37 32.55 26.72
C GLN A 130 -1.85 33.89 27.24
N ALA A 131 -2.08 34.21 28.52
CA ALA A 131 -1.51 35.39 29.16
C ALA A 131 0.04 35.40 29.12
N ASN A 132 0.66 34.22 29.01
CA ASN A 132 2.11 34.06 28.89
C ASN A 132 2.62 33.95 27.44
N GLY A 133 1.75 34.09 26.44
CA GLY A 133 2.12 34.13 25.02
C GLY A 133 1.84 32.85 24.24
N MET A 134 1.02 31.93 24.77
CA MET A 134 0.45 30.85 23.96
C MET A 134 -0.53 31.43 22.93
N LYS A 135 -0.42 31.02 21.67
CA LYS A 135 -1.43 31.36 20.66
C LYS A 135 -2.76 30.66 20.94
N ALA A 136 -3.86 31.30 20.55
CA ALA A 136 -5.21 30.74 20.72
C ALA A 136 -5.42 29.41 19.95
N ASP A 137 -4.74 29.23 18.83
CA ASP A 137 -4.80 28.04 17.96
C ASP A 137 -3.93 26.86 18.44
N MET A 138 -3.19 27.01 19.54
CA MET A 138 -2.25 25.97 20.00
C MET A 138 -2.97 24.67 20.37
N LEU A 139 -4.15 24.74 20.99
CA LEU A 139 -4.93 23.55 21.33
C LEU A 139 -5.39 22.79 20.08
N ALA A 140 -5.88 23.50 19.07
CA ALA A 140 -6.24 22.92 17.78
C ALA A 140 -5.01 22.28 17.12
N THR A 141 -3.86 22.97 17.12
CA THR A 141 -2.60 22.42 16.59
C THR A 141 -2.21 21.10 17.25
N LEU A 142 -2.39 20.96 18.57
CA LEU A 142 -2.10 19.72 19.29
C LEU A 142 -3.14 18.63 19.01
N GLU A 143 -4.40 18.98 18.84
CA GLU A 143 -5.49 18.06 18.49
C GLU A 143 -5.30 17.47 17.09
N ASP A 144 -5.01 18.33 16.11
CA ASP A 144 -4.77 17.94 14.72
C ASP A 144 -3.55 17.02 14.64
N ALA A 145 -2.46 17.38 15.33
CA ALA A 145 -1.27 16.54 15.39
C ALA A 145 -1.54 15.19 16.07
N PHE A 146 -2.32 15.18 17.16
CA PHE A 146 -2.70 13.94 17.84
C PHE A 146 -3.51 13.03 16.93
N THR A 147 -4.49 13.58 16.23
CA THR A 147 -5.33 12.86 15.27
C THR A 147 -4.49 12.30 14.13
N ALA A 148 -3.68 13.13 13.47
CA ALA A 148 -2.85 12.72 12.34
C ALA A 148 -1.84 11.62 12.71
N ILE A 149 -1.14 11.77 13.84
CA ILE A 149 -0.17 10.77 14.31
C ILE A 149 -0.88 9.47 14.72
N THR A 150 -2.06 9.55 15.35
CA THR A 150 -2.85 8.37 15.74
C THR A 150 -3.28 7.57 14.51
N THR A 151 -3.85 8.24 13.51
CA THR A 151 -4.25 7.60 12.25
C THR A 151 -3.07 6.91 11.58
N LYS A 152 -1.94 7.61 11.43
CA LYS A 152 -0.74 7.03 10.80
C LYS A 152 -0.12 5.89 11.59
N SER A 153 -0.11 5.97 12.93
CA SER A 153 0.38 4.89 13.80
C SER A 153 -0.48 3.62 13.68
N ASN A 154 -1.80 3.78 13.56
CA ASN A 154 -2.72 2.68 13.36
C ASN A 154 -2.55 2.03 11.97
N GLU A 155 -2.40 2.84 10.91
CA GLU A 155 -2.06 2.36 9.56
C GLU A 155 -0.77 1.54 9.57
N GLN A 156 0.30 2.07 10.17
CA GLN A 156 1.59 1.39 10.28
C GLN A 156 1.45 0.02 10.98
N THR A 157 0.67 -0.04 12.07
CA THR A 157 0.41 -1.27 12.83
C THR A 157 -0.37 -2.29 12.01
N ALA A 158 -1.39 -1.86 11.27
CA ALA A 158 -2.17 -2.71 10.39
C ALA A 158 -1.29 -3.32 9.28
N PHE A 159 -0.44 -2.51 8.63
CA PHE A 159 0.49 -3.01 7.61
C PHE A 159 1.52 -3.98 8.21
N GLN A 160 2.02 -3.75 9.42
CA GLN A 160 2.91 -4.70 10.10
C GLN A 160 2.26 -6.06 10.34
N GLN A 161 0.98 -6.08 10.76
CA GLN A 161 0.23 -7.32 10.95
C GLN A 161 0.03 -8.05 9.63
N GLN A 162 -0.33 -7.33 8.56
CA GLN A 162 -0.47 -7.90 7.23
C GLN A 162 0.86 -8.48 6.71
N ARG A 163 1.99 -7.78 6.84
CA ARG A 163 3.29 -8.27 6.38
C ARG A 163 3.78 -9.55 7.06
N LYS A 164 3.50 -9.71 8.35
CA LYS A 164 3.85 -10.94 9.08
C LYS A 164 3.28 -12.20 8.41
N ALA A 165 2.23 -12.06 7.59
CA ALA A 165 1.64 -13.16 6.85
C ALA A 165 2.37 -13.55 5.54
N PHE A 166 3.35 -12.81 5.03
CA PHE A 166 3.74 -12.90 3.60
C PHE A 166 5.23 -13.17 3.21
N THR A 167 6.12 -13.60 4.11
CA THR A 167 7.57 -13.68 3.82
C THR A 167 8.01 -14.67 2.70
N SER A 168 8.84 -14.21 1.74
CA SER A 168 9.97 -14.88 0.99
C SER A 168 10.10 -14.41 -0.48
N THR A 169 11.34 -14.39 -1.00
CA THR A 169 11.94 -13.63 -2.14
C THR A 169 11.40 -13.85 -3.58
N ASN A 170 11.19 -12.75 -4.32
CA ASN A 170 10.20 -12.70 -5.43
C ASN A 170 10.70 -12.84 -6.88
N LYS A 171 11.99 -12.60 -7.20
CA LYS A 171 12.43 -12.50 -8.63
C LYS A 171 12.26 -13.80 -9.43
N HIS A 172 12.40 -14.95 -8.79
CA HIS A 172 12.26 -16.24 -9.47
C HIS A 172 10.80 -16.54 -9.83
N LEU A 173 9.86 -16.13 -8.99
CA LEU A 173 8.42 -16.37 -9.17
C LEU A 173 7.87 -15.71 -10.43
N TYR A 174 8.19 -14.44 -10.65
CA TYR A 174 7.78 -13.74 -11.89
C TYR A 174 8.38 -14.39 -13.14
N LYS A 175 9.62 -14.88 -13.07
CA LYS A 175 10.28 -15.56 -14.19
C LYS A 175 9.64 -16.91 -14.49
N GLU A 176 9.27 -17.66 -13.46
CA GLU A 176 8.57 -18.94 -13.59
C GLU A 176 7.15 -18.75 -14.14
N LEU A 177 6.40 -17.76 -13.62
CA LEU A 177 5.08 -17.44 -14.16
C LEU A 177 5.17 -16.98 -15.63
N TYR A 178 6.19 -16.18 -15.98
CA TYR A 178 6.41 -15.76 -17.37
C TYR A 178 6.57 -16.96 -18.32
N LYS A 179 7.21 -18.03 -17.85
CA LYS A 179 7.43 -19.22 -18.64
C LYS A 179 6.09 -19.86 -19.01
N TYR A 180 5.22 -20.07 -18.02
CA TYR A 180 3.87 -20.59 -18.26
C TYR A 180 3.06 -19.70 -19.22
N ILE A 181 3.02 -18.39 -18.96
CA ILE A 181 2.36 -17.40 -19.83
C ILE A 181 2.85 -17.53 -21.28
N SER A 182 4.18 -17.56 -21.46
CA SER A 182 4.81 -17.59 -22.77
C SER A 182 4.54 -18.90 -23.51
N GLU A 183 4.57 -20.03 -22.81
CA GLU A 183 4.37 -21.35 -23.40
C GLU A 183 2.91 -21.54 -23.84
N VAL A 184 1.93 -21.20 -22.97
CA VAL A 184 0.50 -21.27 -23.29
C VAL A 184 0.12 -20.31 -24.42
N ALA A 185 0.57 -19.05 -24.35
CA ALA A 185 0.28 -18.06 -25.38
C ALA A 185 0.84 -18.47 -26.75
N LYS A 186 2.09 -18.98 -26.79
CA LYS A 186 2.70 -19.45 -28.05
C LYS A 186 1.95 -20.62 -28.64
N LEU A 187 1.66 -21.64 -27.84
CA LEU A 187 0.97 -22.84 -28.34
C LEU A 187 -0.46 -22.51 -28.77
N GLY A 188 -1.23 -21.80 -27.95
CA GLY A 188 -2.60 -21.41 -28.31
C GLY A 188 -2.69 -20.58 -29.58
N LYS A 189 -1.72 -19.67 -29.80
CA LYS A 189 -1.65 -18.90 -31.04
C LYS A 189 -1.39 -19.80 -32.27
N ILE A 190 -0.60 -20.86 -32.11
CA ILE A 190 -0.33 -21.82 -33.18
C ILE A 190 -1.58 -22.68 -33.45
N ILE A 191 -2.20 -23.23 -32.41
CA ILE A 191 -3.40 -24.07 -32.50
C ILE A 191 -4.53 -23.34 -33.24
N PHE A 192 -4.80 -22.09 -32.86
CA PHE A 192 -5.90 -21.31 -33.43
C PHE A 192 -5.46 -20.39 -34.59
N SER A 193 -4.34 -20.67 -35.23
CA SER A 193 -3.79 -19.81 -36.29
C SER A 193 -4.78 -19.65 -37.45
N GLY A 194 -5.11 -18.40 -37.78
CA GLY A 194 -6.10 -18.06 -38.81
C GLY A 194 -7.53 -17.92 -38.28
N GLU A 195 -7.78 -18.23 -37.01
CA GLU A 195 -9.05 -18.03 -36.34
C GLU A 195 -9.04 -16.74 -35.50
N GLN A 196 -10.22 -16.18 -35.28
CA GLN A 196 -10.40 -15.05 -34.35
C GLN A 196 -9.90 -15.42 -32.94
N LYS A 197 -10.03 -16.69 -32.56
CA LYS A 197 -9.65 -17.23 -31.25
C LYS A 197 -8.14 -17.13 -30.95
N ALA A 198 -7.28 -17.00 -31.96
CA ALA A 198 -5.85 -16.74 -31.75
C ALA A 198 -5.56 -15.44 -30.99
N SER A 199 -6.48 -14.46 -31.03
CA SER A 199 -6.31 -13.20 -30.31
C SER A 199 -6.34 -13.40 -28.79
N GLU A 200 -7.06 -14.41 -28.30
CA GLU A 200 -7.12 -14.78 -26.87
C GLU A 200 -5.78 -15.30 -26.33
N TYR A 201 -4.88 -15.74 -27.21
CA TYR A 201 -3.55 -16.25 -26.87
C TYR A 201 -2.43 -15.32 -27.34
N THR A 202 -2.76 -14.14 -27.87
CA THR A 202 -1.78 -13.17 -28.35
C THR A 202 -1.48 -12.17 -27.24
N ILE A 203 -0.27 -12.22 -26.68
CA ILE A 203 0.16 -11.38 -25.54
C ILE A 203 -0.14 -9.89 -25.78
N ASP A 204 0.18 -9.35 -26.97
CA ASP A 204 -0.04 -7.95 -27.31
C ASP A 204 -1.54 -7.57 -27.27
N HIS A 205 -2.41 -8.49 -27.68
CA HIS A 205 -3.86 -8.28 -27.67
C HIS A 205 -4.41 -8.30 -26.24
N ILE A 206 -3.95 -9.26 -25.43
CA ILE A 206 -4.29 -9.35 -24.01
C ILE A 206 -3.84 -8.09 -23.27
N LEU A 207 -2.63 -7.59 -23.52
CA LEU A 207 -2.15 -6.34 -22.93
C LEU A 207 -3.00 -5.14 -23.33
N ALA A 208 -3.31 -5.00 -24.63
CA ALA A 208 -4.14 -3.91 -25.11
C ALA A 208 -5.53 -3.91 -24.43
N MET A 209 -6.12 -5.10 -24.23
CA MET A 209 -7.38 -5.29 -23.51
C MET A 209 -7.23 -4.88 -22.03
N LEU A 210 -6.20 -5.36 -21.33
CA LEU A 210 -5.94 -5.01 -19.92
C LEU A 210 -5.75 -3.50 -19.73
N HIS A 211 -5.03 -2.84 -20.64
CA HIS A 211 -4.81 -1.39 -20.60
C HIS A 211 -6.08 -0.58 -20.94
N ALA A 212 -6.96 -1.10 -21.79
CA ALA A 212 -8.25 -0.48 -22.07
C ALA A 212 -9.17 -0.54 -20.84
N SER A 213 -9.27 -1.71 -20.19
CA SER A 213 -10.06 -1.90 -18.96
C SER A 213 -9.56 -1.03 -17.80
N LYS A 214 -8.24 -0.83 -17.68
CA LYS A 214 -7.64 0.04 -16.64
C LYS A 214 -8.03 1.51 -16.85
N ARG A 215 -8.07 1.99 -18.10
CA ARG A 215 -8.48 3.37 -18.43
C ARG A 215 -9.95 3.62 -18.09
N THR A 216 -10.84 2.70 -18.43
CA THR A 216 -12.28 2.83 -18.10
C THR A 216 -12.52 2.87 -16.58
N ALA A 217 -11.80 2.05 -15.79
CA ALA A 217 -11.94 2.05 -14.34
C ALA A 217 -11.50 3.39 -13.68
N SER A 218 -10.48 4.07 -14.22
CA SER A 218 -10.04 5.38 -13.73
C SER A 218 -10.95 6.56 -14.10
N THR A 219 -11.83 6.38 -15.10
CA THR A 219 -12.71 7.48 -15.56
C THR A 219 -14.03 7.54 -14.79
N ASP A 220 -14.41 6.43 -14.14
CA ASP A 220 -15.67 6.28 -13.40
C ASP A 220 -15.55 6.70 -11.91
N SER A 221 -14.34 6.99 -11.43
CA SER A 221 -14.07 7.45 -10.05
C SER A 221 -14.05 8.98 -9.89
N SER A 222 -14.35 9.74 -10.94
CA SER A 222 -14.52 11.19 -10.85
C SER A 222 -16.01 11.51 -10.64
N PRO A 223 -16.41 12.17 -9.53
CA PRO A 223 -17.80 12.55 -9.35
C PRO A 223 -18.18 13.53 -10.47
N LYS A 224 -19.25 13.21 -11.21
CA LYS A 224 -19.95 14.20 -12.01
C LYS A 224 -20.56 15.20 -11.04
N GLU A 225 -19.92 16.36 -10.87
CA GLU A 225 -20.60 17.55 -10.39
C GLU A 225 -21.58 17.97 -11.49
N GLU A 226 -22.84 17.56 -11.36
CA GLU A 226 -23.95 18.13 -12.12
C GLU A 226 -24.23 19.54 -11.59
N SER A 227 -24.23 20.49 -12.54
CA SER A 227 -24.53 21.92 -12.36
C SER A 227 -26.03 22.18 -12.29
#